data_AF-A0A7W1HJ83-F1
#
_entry.id   AF-A0A7W1HJ83-F1
#
_cell.length_a   1.000
_cell.length_b   1.000
_cell.length_c   1.000
_cell.angle_alpha   90.00
_cell.angle_beta   90.00
_cell.angle_gamma   90.00
#
_symmetry.space_group_name_H-M   'P 1'
#
loop_
_entity.id
_entity.type
_entity.pdbx_description
1 polymer ?
#
loop_
_entity_poly.entity_id
_entity_poly.type
_entity_poly.pdbx_seq_one_letter_code
_entity_poly.pdbx_strand_id
1 'polypeptide(L)' 'MTRYDDLAARLDAVVSDLDEASFDVLQRAAADGATKRPDADRTLAQARRAVEKAAHLLRHLDDRA' A
#
# COMPACT_ATOMS: atom_id res chain seq x y z
N MET A 1 -16.51 13.56 8.88
CA MET A 1 -16.09 12.44 8.05
C MET A 1 -17.10 12.30 6.95
N THR A 2 -16.66 12.55 5.72
CA THR A 2 -17.44 12.38 4.50
C THR A 2 -17.35 10.93 4.04
N ARG A 3 -18.13 10.56 3.02
CA ARG A 3 -17.99 9.25 2.35
C ARG A 3 -16.58 9.05 1.75
N TYR A 4 -15.92 10.11 1.32
CA TYR A 4 -14.59 10.02 0.69
C TYR A 4 -13.49 9.91 1.73
N ASP A 5 -13.61 10.57 2.89
CA ASP A 5 -12.76 10.34 4.06
C ASP A 5 -12.80 8.88 4.51
N ASP A 6 -13.99 8.28 4.61
CA ASP A 6 -14.16 6.89 5.03
C ASP A 6 -13.49 5.92 4.04
N LEU A 7 -13.60 6.19 2.74
CA LEU A 7 -12.92 5.42 1.71
C LEU A 7 -11.40 5.59 1.79
N ALA A 8 -10.90 6.81 2.02
CA ALA A 8 -9.48 7.07 2.19
C ALA A 8 -8.91 6.35 3.42
N ALA A 9 -9.62 6.36 4.56
CA ALA A 9 -9.22 5.63 5.76
C ALA A 9 -9.14 4.11 5.55
N ARG A 10 -10.06 3.54 4.78
CA ARG A 10 -10.00 2.12 4.39
C ARG A 10 -8.82 1.81 3.49
N LEU A 11 -8.47 2.73 2.59
CA LEU A 11 -7.27 2.58 1.75
C LEU A 11 -5.98 2.67 2.58
N ASP A 12 -5.93 3.49 3.63
CA ASP A 12 -4.78 3.51 4.55
C ASP A 12 -4.59 2.15 5.26
N ALA A 13 -5.68 1.49 5.65
CA ALA A 13 -5.61 0.14 6.21
C ALA A 13 -5.02 -0.85 5.19
N VAL A 14 -5.44 -0.77 3.93
CA VAL A 14 -4.88 -1.59 2.83
C VAL A 14 -3.39 -1.26 2.60
N VAL A 15 -2.94 -0.02 2.80
CA VAL A 15 -1.51 0.31 2.73
C VAL A 15 -0.73 -0.45 3.80
N SER A 16 -1.26 -0.53 5.03
CA SER A 16 -0.65 -1.32 6.11
C SER A 16 -0.58 -2.81 5.75
N ASP A 17 -1.67 -3.38 5.23
CA ASP A 17 -1.71 -4.79 4.81
C ASP A 17 -0.67 -5.09 3.71
N LEU A 18 -0.46 -4.13 2.79
CA LEU A 18 0.54 -4.26 1.73
C LEU A 18 1.98 -4.17 2.26
N ASP A 19 2.22 -3.35 3.28
CA ASP A 19 3.52 -3.26 3.95
C ASP A 19 3.84 -4.56 4.71
N GLU A 20 2.85 -5.15 5.40
CA GLU A 20 2.97 -6.46 6.04
C GLU A 20 3.27 -7.57 5.03
N ALA A 21 2.54 -7.59 3.90
CA ALA A 21 2.79 -8.56 2.83
C ALA A 21 4.20 -8.38 2.22
N SER A 22 4.68 -7.15 2.06
CA SER A 22 6.04 -6.86 1.59
C SER A 22 7.08 -7.38 2.59
N PHE A 23 6.85 -7.18 3.89
CA PHE A 23 7.73 -7.71 4.93
C PHE A 23 7.81 -9.23 4.88
N ASP A 24 6.69 -9.93 4.76
CA ASP A 24 6.64 -11.39 4.65
C ASP A 24 7.42 -11.90 3.43
N VAL A 25 7.26 -11.25 2.27
CA VAL A 25 7.98 -11.61 1.04
C VAL A 25 9.49 -11.43 1.23
N LEU A 26 9.91 -10.33 1.83
CA LEU A 26 11.32 -10.04 2.07
C LEU A 26 11.92 -11.00 3.11
N GLN A 27 11.19 -11.31 4.18
CA GLN A 27 11.63 -12.24 5.21
C GLN A 27 11.85 -13.64 4.64
N ARG A 28 10.90 -14.15 3.84
CA ARG A 28 11.03 -15.46 3.18
C ARG A 28 12.20 -15.47 2.20
N ALA A 29 12.34 -14.45 1.36
CA ALA A 29 13.45 -14.35 0.43
C ALA A 29 14.82 -14.33 1.15
N ALA A 30 14.91 -13.64 2.29
CA ALA A 30 16.13 -13.66 3.11
C ALA A 30 16.41 -15.04 3.70
N ALA A 31 15.39 -15.75 4.19
CA ALA A 31 15.51 -17.11 4.69
C ALA A 31 15.98 -18.10 3.60
N ASP A 32 15.56 -17.88 2.36
CA ASP A 32 15.96 -18.67 1.19
C ASP A 32 17.34 -18.27 0.63
N GLY A 33 18.05 -17.33 1.27
CA GLY A 33 19.37 -16.87 0.85
C GLY A 33 19.36 -15.98 -0.40
N ALA A 34 18.22 -15.37 -0.74
CA ALA A 34 18.12 -14.47 -1.88
C ALA A 34 19.02 -13.24 -1.70
N THR A 35 19.80 -12.93 -2.73
CA THR A 35 20.70 -11.75 -2.76
C THR A 35 20.09 -10.56 -3.50
N LYS A 36 18.88 -10.72 -4.04
CA LYS A 36 18.16 -9.71 -4.81
C LYS A 36 16.75 -9.54 -4.27
N ARG A 37 16.24 -8.31 -4.42
CA ARG A 37 14.84 -7.96 -4.12
C ARG A 37 13.90 -8.81 -5.01
N PRO A 38 12.92 -9.53 -4.45
CA PRO A 38 11.95 -10.30 -5.22
C PRO A 38 11.07 -9.41 -6.11
N ASP A 39 10.68 -9.90 -7.28
CA ASP A 39 9.74 -9.19 -8.16
C ASP A 39 8.37 -8.98 -7.49
N ALA A 40 7.94 -9.93 -6.65
CA ALA A 40 6.72 -9.81 -5.86
C ALA A 40 6.74 -8.55 -4.96
N ASP A 41 7.86 -8.28 -4.29
CA ASP A 41 8.01 -7.10 -3.43
C ASP A 41 8.04 -5.79 -4.24
N ARG A 42 8.58 -5.82 -5.48
CA ARG A 42 8.46 -4.67 -6.39
C ARG A 42 7.00 -4.41 -6.78
N THR A 43 6.24 -5.45 -7.08
CA THR A 43 4.80 -5.33 -7.40
C THR A 43 4.00 -4.82 -6.20
N LEU A 44 4.28 -5.32 -4.99
CA LEU A 44 3.64 -4.85 -3.75
C LEU A 44 3.92 -3.36 -3.52
N ALA A 45 5.15 -2.91 -3.70
CA ALA A 45 5.49 -1.49 -3.59
C ALA A 45 4.77 -0.61 -4.64
N GLN A 46 4.52 -1.13 -5.84
CA GLN A 46 3.73 -0.43 -6.86
C GLN A 46 2.26 -0.34 -6.45
N ALA A 47 1.67 -1.44 -5.97
CA ALA A 47 0.30 -1.47 -5.47
C ALA A 47 0.11 -0.47 -4.31
N ARG A 48 1.03 -0.48 -3.34
CA ARG A 48 1.02 0.43 -2.18
C ARG A 48 0.97 1.90 -2.61
N ARG A 49 1.85 2.30 -3.54
CA ARG A 49 1.88 3.66 -4.08
C ARG A 49 0.59 4.04 -4.82
N ALA A 50 -0.01 3.10 -5.54
CA ALA A 50 -1.27 3.35 -6.23
C ALA A 50 -2.42 3.57 -5.23
N VAL A 51 -2.46 2.79 -4.15
CA VAL A 51 -3.44 2.92 -3.07
C VAL A 51 -3.23 4.25 -2.30
N GLU A 52 -1.99 4.59 -1.92
CA GLU A 52 -1.65 5.88 -1.30
C GLU A 52 -2.12 7.05 -2.16
N LYS A 53 -1.88 6.99 -3.48
CA LYS A 53 -2.34 8.02 -4.42
C LYS A 53 -3.87 8.11 -4.47
N ALA A 54 -4.58 6.98 -4.46
CA ALA A 54 -6.03 6.96 -4.45
C ALA A 54 -6.60 7.59 -3.16
N ALA A 55 -6.04 7.23 -1.99
CA ALA A 55 -6.43 7.81 -0.70
C ALA A 55 -6.22 9.33 -0.68
N HIS A 56 -5.07 9.79 -1.20
CA HIS A 56 -4.78 11.22 -1.33
C HIS A 56 -5.81 11.96 -2.20
N LEU A 57 -6.15 11.40 -3.37
CA LEU A 57 -7.13 12.01 -4.29
C LEU A 57 -8.54 12.08 -3.69
N LEU A 58 -8.94 11.08 -2.90
CA LEU A 58 -10.25 11.05 -2.25
C LEU A 58 -10.38 12.17 -1.20
N ARG A 59 -9.36 12.40 -0.37
CA ARG A 59 -9.38 13.50 0.62
C ARG A 59 -9.47 14.87 -0.05
N HIS A 60 -8.78 15.04 -1.18
CA HIS A 60 -8.83 16.30 -1.94
C HIS A 60 -10.13 16.50 -2.72
N LEU A 61 -10.98 15.47 -2.80
CA LEU A 61 -12.31 15.60 -3.39
C LEU A 61 -13.25 16.33 -2.43
N ASP A 62 -13.09 16.13 -1.13
CA ASP A 62 -13.83 16.86 -0.09
C ASP A 62 -13.39 18.33 0.00
N ASP A 63 -12.10 18.60 -0.14
CA ASP A 63 -11.57 19.98 -0.11
C ASP A 63 -12.05 20.85 -1.29
N ARG A 64 -12.62 20.22 -2.32
CA ARG A 64 -13.10 20.88 -3.55
C ARG A 64 -14.62 20.93 -3.68
N ALA A 65 -15.36 20.29 -2.78
CA ALA A 65 -16.81 20.23 -2.76
C ALA A 65 -17.40 21.37 -1.91
#